data_AF-A0A9Q1CE95-F1
#
_entry.id   AF-A0A9Q1CE95-F1
#
_cell.length_a   1.000
_cell.length_b   1.000
_cell.length_c   1.000
_cell.angle_alpha   90.00
_cell.angle_beta   90.00
_cell.angle_gamma   90.00
#
_symmetry.space_group_name_H-M   'P 1'
#
loop_
_entity.id
_entity.type
_entity.pdbx_description
1 polymer ?
#
loop_
_entity_poly.entity_id
_entity_poly.type
_entity_poly.pdbx_seq_one_letter_code
_entity_poly.pdbx_strand_id
1 'polypeptide(L)'
;MKKHIINVTYTIIGEASCMSERGNYLLAIVQCPETGESIGKALKILIDEFNSLTSVKINGEVIKIEKFIGGDLKFLNQVTGIGGFASEFSCLWCKCAKSDRADVTKEWSMTDATKGARSVDEIIECSKKAKSSKTRFNCNSAPLFASVPISKVIPDTLHLFLRIMDQLVYQLMLSVLPKIAKRRIPPI
;
A
#
# COMPACT_ATOMS: atom_id res chain seq x y z
N MET A 1 -8.42 -17.87 -13.20
CA MET A 1 -7.80 -16.94 -12.23
C MET A 1 -8.59 -17.00 -10.93
N LYS A 2 -7.94 -17.22 -9.78
CA LYS A 2 -8.62 -17.34 -8.48
C LYS A 2 -9.33 -16.03 -8.14
N LYS A 3 -10.62 -16.11 -7.79
CA LYS A 3 -11.38 -14.95 -7.33
C LYS A 3 -11.29 -14.84 -5.81
N HIS A 4 -11.32 -13.60 -5.33
CA HIS A 4 -11.31 -13.25 -3.92
C HIS A 4 -12.55 -12.40 -3.64
N ILE A 5 -13.04 -12.47 -2.40
CA ILE A 5 -14.03 -11.52 -1.91
C ILE A 5 -13.26 -10.33 -1.35
N ILE A 6 -13.51 -9.16 -1.91
CA ILE A 6 -12.91 -7.89 -1.48
C ILE A 6 -14.01 -7.10 -0.80
N ASN A 7 -13.78 -6.77 0.47
CA ASN A 7 -14.65 -5.92 1.26
C ASN A 7 -14.06 -4.51 1.30
N VAL A 8 -14.80 -3.54 0.77
CA VAL A 8 -14.43 -2.12 0.80
C VAL A 8 -15.31 -1.43 1.81
N THR A 9 -14.68 -0.84 2.81
CA THR A 9 -15.33 -0.10 3.88
C THR A 9 -14.69 1.28 3.99
N TYR A 10 -15.38 2.21 4.65
CA TYR A 10 -14.78 3.45 5.11
C TYR A 10 -15.05 3.66 6.59
N THR A 11 -14.20 4.48 7.20
CA THR A 11 -14.33 4.92 8.58
C THR A 11 -14.12 6.43 8.60
N ILE A 12 -14.95 7.13 9.37
CA ILE A 12 -14.78 8.57 9.58
C ILE A 12 -13.81 8.74 10.74
N ILE A 13 -12.62 9.28 10.47
CA ILE A 13 -11.64 9.54 11.54
C ILE A 13 -12.19 10.64 12.44
N GLY A 14 -12.27 10.37 13.75
CA GLY A 14 -12.74 11.31 14.76
C GLY A 14 -14.17 11.07 15.27
N GLU A 15 -14.93 10.16 14.65
CA GLU A 15 -16.20 9.72 15.25
C GLU A 15 -15.96 8.78 16.44
N ALA A 16 -16.91 8.69 17.36
CA ALA A 16 -16.77 7.84 18.55
C ALA A 16 -16.62 6.34 18.23
N SER A 17 -17.23 5.88 17.14
CA SER A 17 -17.21 4.49 16.70
C SER A 17 -15.96 4.07 15.92
N CYS A 18 -15.07 5.00 15.56
CA CYS A 18 -13.97 4.74 14.63
C CYS A 18 -13.01 3.62 15.07
N MET A 19 -12.90 3.39 16.38
CA MET A 19 -12.04 2.34 16.97
C MET A 19 -12.72 0.97 17.08
N SER A 20 -13.98 0.86 16.68
CA SER A 20 -14.78 -0.38 16.77
C SER A 20 -15.26 -0.84 15.40
N GLU A 21 -15.72 -2.08 15.32
CA GLU A 21 -16.37 -2.64 14.13
C GLU A 21 -17.57 -1.80 13.67
N ARG A 22 -18.23 -1.08 14.59
CA ARG A 22 -19.39 -0.23 14.31
C ARG A 22 -19.04 1.02 13.49
N GLY A 23 -17.78 1.45 13.51
CA GLY A 23 -17.29 2.58 12.72
C GLY A 23 -16.78 2.17 11.33
N ASN A 24 -16.95 0.90 10.94
CA ASN A 24 -16.65 0.42 9.60
C ASN A 24 -17.93 0.37 8.77
N TYR A 25 -18.11 1.38 7.92
CA TYR A 25 -19.26 1.48 7.03
C TYR A 25 -18.99 0.74 5.73
N LEU A 26 -19.85 -0.23 5.41
CA LEU A 26 -19.74 -1.02 4.18
C LEU A 26 -20.05 -0.16 2.95
N LEU A 27 -19.13 -0.15 1.98
CA LEU A 27 -19.36 0.46 0.67
C LEU A 27 -19.63 -0.58 -0.42
N ALA A 28 -18.83 -1.65 -0.45
CA ALA A 28 -18.95 -2.66 -1.48
C ALA A 28 -18.39 -4.02 -1.02
N ILE A 29 -19.05 -5.08 -1.45
CA ILE A 29 -18.52 -6.45 -1.42
C ILE A 29 -18.45 -6.92 -2.87
N VAL A 30 -17.25 -7.14 -3.38
CA VAL A 30 -17.05 -7.57 -4.77
C VAL A 30 -16.29 -8.88 -4.83
N GLN A 31 -16.68 -9.74 -5.77
CA GLN A 31 -15.96 -10.97 -6.04
C GLN A 31 -15.17 -10.84 -7.36
N CYS A 32 -13.88 -10.59 -7.25
CA CYS A 32 -13.00 -10.44 -8.42
C CYS A 32 -11.60 -10.98 -8.15
N PRO A 33 -10.79 -11.19 -9.20
CA PRO A 33 -9.36 -11.41 -9.04
C PRO A 33 -8.71 -10.24 -8.30
N GLU A 34 -7.76 -10.54 -7.41
CA GLU A 34 -7.04 -9.54 -6.63
C GLU A 34 -5.91 -8.91 -7.46
N THR A 35 -6.27 -8.31 -8.59
CA THR A 35 -5.36 -7.57 -9.47
C THR A 35 -5.83 -6.14 -9.61
N GLY A 36 -4.90 -5.18 -9.70
CA GLY A 36 -5.24 -3.76 -9.85
C GLY A 36 -6.24 -3.48 -10.97
N GLU A 37 -6.13 -4.15 -12.12
CA GLU A 37 -7.08 -4.04 -13.22
C GLU A 37 -8.48 -4.55 -12.85
N SER A 38 -8.58 -5.72 -12.22
CA SER A 38 -9.87 -6.32 -11.86
C SER A 38 -10.57 -5.54 -10.76
N ILE A 39 -9.80 -5.05 -9.78
CA ILE A 39 -10.28 -4.18 -8.70
C ILE A 39 -10.76 -2.86 -9.28
N GLY A 40 -9.96 -2.24 -10.16
CA GLY A 40 -10.32 -0.98 -10.81
C GLY A 40 -11.59 -1.07 -11.65
N LYS A 41 -11.82 -2.19 -12.36
CA LYS A 41 -13.07 -2.44 -13.08
C LYS A 41 -14.25 -2.67 -12.11
N ALA A 42 -14.08 -3.50 -11.09
CA ALA A 42 -15.14 -3.85 -10.15
C ALA A 42 -15.60 -2.66 -9.31
N LEU A 43 -14.70 -1.73 -8.98
CA LEU A 43 -14.95 -0.57 -8.13
C LEU A 43 -14.99 0.75 -8.90
N LYS A 44 -15.12 0.72 -10.24
CA LYS A 44 -14.95 1.91 -11.08
C LYS A 44 -15.78 3.11 -10.60
N ILE A 45 -17.08 2.91 -10.38
CA ILE A 45 -18.01 3.98 -9.96
C ILE A 45 -17.56 4.56 -8.61
N LEU A 46 -17.27 3.70 -7.64
CA LEU A 46 -16.80 4.08 -6.31
C LEU A 46 -15.48 4.86 -6.39
N ILE A 47 -14.54 4.42 -7.22
CA ILE A 47 -13.24 5.09 -7.41
C ILE A 47 -13.43 6.48 -8.03
N ASP A 48 -14.29 6.61 -9.04
CA ASP A 48 -14.56 7.89 -9.71
C ASP A 48 -15.21 8.89 -8.74
N GLU A 49 -16.21 8.44 -7.96
CA GLU A 49 -16.83 9.25 -6.90
C GLU A 49 -15.82 9.61 -5.81
N PHE A 50 -15.06 8.63 -5.31
CA PHE A 50 -14.04 8.87 -4.30
C PHE A 50 -13.00 9.87 -4.78
N ASN A 51 -12.54 9.80 -6.03
CA ASN A 51 -11.56 10.73 -6.55
C ASN A 51 -12.11 12.16 -6.72
N SER A 52 -13.37 12.30 -7.13
CA SER A 52 -14.03 13.61 -7.32
C SER A 52 -14.52 14.26 -6.01
N LEU A 53 -14.75 13.48 -4.96
CA LEU A 53 -15.27 13.95 -3.67
C LEU A 53 -14.25 14.83 -2.93
N THR A 54 -14.36 16.16 -2.97
CA THR A 54 -13.43 17.05 -2.27
C THR A 54 -14.01 17.68 -1.01
N SER A 55 -15.34 17.81 -0.96
CA SER A 55 -16.06 18.40 0.15
C SER A 55 -17.50 17.90 0.19
N VAL A 56 -18.14 18.02 1.35
CA VAL A 56 -19.57 17.76 1.55
C VAL A 56 -20.22 18.96 2.22
N LYS A 57 -21.48 19.21 1.88
CA LYS A 57 -22.27 20.27 2.52
C LYS A 57 -23.18 19.66 3.58
N ILE A 58 -22.97 20.00 4.84
CA ILE A 58 -23.76 19.51 5.98
C ILE A 58 -24.28 20.72 6.74
N ASN A 59 -25.60 20.80 6.96
CA ASN A 59 -26.24 21.91 7.68
C ASN A 59 -25.87 23.31 7.19
N GLY A 60 -25.60 23.46 5.88
CA GLY A 60 -25.20 24.73 5.28
C GLY A 60 -23.70 24.98 5.23
N GLU A 61 -22.89 24.25 6.00
CA GLU A 61 -21.44 24.38 6.03
C GLU A 61 -20.76 23.44 5.04
N VAL A 62 -19.67 23.92 4.41
CA VAL A 62 -18.86 23.13 3.48
C VAL A 62 -17.67 22.54 4.23
N ILE A 63 -17.67 21.22 4.39
CA ILE A 63 -16.62 20.48 5.07
C ILE A 63 -15.69 19.89 4.02
N LYS A 64 -14.41 20.24 4.09
CA LYS A 64 -13.37 19.64 3.23
C LYS A 64 -13.06 18.22 3.69
N ILE A 65 -12.94 17.31 2.75
CA ILE A 65 -12.66 15.90 3.03
C ILE A 65 -11.17 15.64 2.86
N GLU A 66 -10.54 15.15 3.92
CA GLU A 66 -9.22 14.55 3.86
C GLU A 66 -9.34 13.04 3.69
N LYS A 67 -8.60 12.48 2.74
CA LYS A 67 -8.71 11.07 2.35
C LYS A 67 -7.44 10.31 2.70
N PHE A 68 -7.65 9.08 3.17
CA PHE A 68 -6.61 8.10 3.47
C PHE A 68 -7.00 6.76 2.86
N ILE A 69 -6.02 5.90 2.58
CA ILE A 69 -6.26 4.54 2.13
C ILE A 69 -5.55 3.59 3.08
N GLY A 70 -6.32 2.71 3.69
CA GLY A 70 -5.85 1.65 4.55
C GLY A 70 -5.99 0.27 3.88
N GLY A 71 -5.12 -0.67 4.26
CA GLY A 71 -5.28 -2.07 3.87
C GLY A 71 -4.03 -2.90 4.11
N ASP A 72 -4.16 -4.21 3.93
CA ASP A 72 -2.98 -5.06 3.89
C ASP A 72 -2.06 -4.64 2.73
N LEU A 73 -0.78 -4.95 2.87
CA LEU A 73 0.23 -4.45 1.95
C LEU A 73 0.05 -4.98 0.52
N LYS A 74 -0.53 -6.16 0.34
CA LYS A 74 -0.74 -6.77 -0.98
C LYS A 74 -1.85 -6.02 -1.72
N PHE A 75 -2.96 -5.74 -1.04
CA PHE A 75 -4.02 -4.88 -1.57
C PHE A 75 -3.49 -3.48 -1.90
N LEU A 76 -2.72 -2.87 -0.98
CA LEU A 76 -2.15 -1.54 -1.18
C LEU A 76 -1.26 -1.48 -2.43
N ASN A 77 -0.44 -2.50 -2.67
CA ASN A 77 0.35 -2.60 -3.91
C ASN A 77 -0.54 -2.63 -5.16
N GLN A 78 -1.64 -3.38 -5.15
CA GLN A 78 -2.56 -3.44 -6.29
C GLN A 78 -3.20 -2.08 -6.58
N VAL A 79 -3.62 -1.34 -5.55
CA VAL A 79 -4.36 -0.08 -5.73
C VAL A 79 -3.46 1.14 -5.92
N THR A 80 -2.22 1.09 -5.46
CA THR A 80 -1.19 2.11 -5.73
C THR A 80 -0.42 1.85 -7.03
N GLY A 81 -0.60 0.67 -7.63
CA GLY A 81 0.10 0.28 -8.85
C GLY A 81 1.57 -0.07 -8.63
N ILE A 82 2.00 -0.37 -7.41
CA ILE A 82 3.35 -0.80 -7.09
C ILE A 82 3.44 -2.33 -7.17
N GLY A 83 4.52 -2.86 -7.73
CA GLY A 83 4.73 -4.30 -7.88
C GLY A 83 5.04 -5.03 -6.56
N GLY A 84 5.21 -6.34 -6.64
CA GLY A 84 5.34 -7.22 -5.46
C GLY A 84 6.59 -6.99 -4.59
N PHE A 85 6.56 -7.58 -3.39
CA PHE A 85 7.54 -7.39 -2.30
C PHE A 85 8.96 -7.83 -2.59
N ALA A 86 9.13 -8.80 -3.49
CA ALA A 86 10.44 -9.31 -3.86
C ALA A 86 11.22 -8.36 -4.78
N SER A 87 10.58 -7.28 -5.27
CA SER A 87 11.22 -6.31 -6.14
C SER A 87 12.30 -5.50 -5.44
N GLU A 88 13.27 -5.02 -6.22
CA GLU A 88 14.34 -4.12 -5.77
C GLU A 88 13.75 -2.89 -5.08
N PHE A 89 12.69 -2.31 -5.68
CA PHE A 89 12.00 -1.12 -5.21
C PHE A 89 10.61 -1.45 -4.68
N SER A 90 10.54 -2.13 -3.53
CA SER A 90 9.27 -2.61 -2.96
C SER A 90 8.59 -1.63 -1.98
N CYS A 91 9.24 -0.54 -1.60
CA CYS A 91 8.66 0.41 -0.66
C CYS A 91 7.51 1.19 -1.32
N LEU A 92 6.38 1.28 -0.61
CA LEU A 92 5.21 2.05 -1.04
C LEU A 92 5.50 3.55 -1.14
N TRP A 93 6.30 4.08 -0.22
CA TRP A 93 6.47 5.52 -0.04
C TRP A 93 7.71 6.09 -0.70
N CYS A 94 8.77 5.30 -0.87
CA CYS A 94 10.03 5.78 -1.41
C CYS A 94 10.64 4.82 -2.44
N LYS A 95 11.67 5.30 -3.14
CA LYS A 95 12.43 4.56 -4.15
C LYS A 95 13.69 3.89 -3.56
N CYS A 96 13.69 3.55 -2.27
CA CYS A 96 14.80 2.82 -1.64
C CYS A 96 14.98 1.45 -2.30
N ALA A 97 16.19 1.22 -2.84
CA ALA A 97 16.61 -0.08 -3.37
C ALA A 97 16.74 -1.11 -2.23
N LYS A 98 16.71 -2.40 -2.55
CA LYS A 98 16.85 -3.48 -1.57
C LYS A 98 18.25 -3.49 -0.96
N SER A 99 19.27 -3.20 -1.79
CA SER A 99 20.65 -3.06 -1.34
C SER A 99 20.86 -1.97 -0.28
N ASP A 100 20.00 -0.95 -0.29
CA ASP A 100 20.22 0.28 0.48
C ASP A 100 19.47 0.29 1.81
N ARG A 101 18.62 -0.70 2.10
CA ARG A 101 17.74 -0.71 3.29
C ARG A 101 18.49 -0.85 4.61
N ALA A 102 19.67 -1.46 4.58
CA ALA A 102 20.52 -1.64 5.76
C ALA A 102 21.56 -0.53 5.92
N ASP A 103 21.66 0.38 4.94
CA ASP A 103 22.64 1.46 4.94
C ASP A 103 22.11 2.64 5.75
N VAL A 104 22.55 2.72 7.02
CA VAL A 104 22.16 3.78 7.96
C VAL A 104 22.75 5.15 7.61
N THR A 105 23.64 5.25 6.62
CA THR A 105 24.16 6.54 6.14
C THR A 105 23.22 7.20 5.14
N LYS A 106 22.28 6.44 4.56
CA LYS A 106 21.28 6.94 3.63
C LYS A 106 20.00 7.31 4.34
N GLU A 107 19.43 8.45 3.95
CA GLU A 107 18.14 8.92 4.46
C GLU A 107 17.07 8.79 3.38
N TRP A 108 15.91 8.27 3.77
CA TRP A 108 14.75 8.12 2.89
C TRP A 108 13.53 8.78 3.52
N SER A 109 12.72 9.45 2.70
CA SER A 109 11.52 10.15 3.15
C SER A 109 10.25 9.61 2.50
N MET A 110 9.14 9.76 3.22
CA MET A 110 7.79 9.49 2.71
C MET A 110 7.19 10.70 1.98
N THR A 111 7.79 11.89 2.14
CA THR A 111 7.23 13.16 1.65
C THR A 111 8.24 13.99 0.86
N ASP A 112 9.53 13.85 1.15
CA ASP A 112 10.60 14.61 0.49
C ASP A 112 11.13 13.87 -0.74
N ALA A 113 10.84 14.42 -1.93
CA ALA A 113 11.26 13.86 -3.20
C ALA A 113 12.80 13.79 -3.37
N THR A 114 13.54 14.71 -2.75
CA THR A 114 15.02 14.71 -2.78
C THR A 114 15.60 13.52 -2.01
N LYS A 115 14.83 13.02 -1.03
CA LYS A 115 15.13 11.80 -0.26
C LYS A 115 14.32 10.60 -0.78
N GLY A 116 13.99 10.61 -2.06
CA GLY A 116 13.45 9.47 -2.78
C GLY A 116 11.96 9.18 -2.56
N ALA A 117 11.19 10.09 -1.95
CA ALA A 117 9.74 9.93 -1.82
C ALA A 117 9.06 9.76 -3.20
N ARG A 118 7.96 9.02 -3.23
CA ARG A 118 7.12 8.80 -4.41
C ARG A 118 5.96 9.79 -4.43
N SER A 119 5.59 10.25 -5.61
CA SER A 119 4.33 10.96 -5.85
C SER A 119 3.42 10.15 -6.77
N VAL A 120 2.12 10.48 -6.77
CA VAL A 120 1.13 9.88 -7.68
C VAL A 120 1.55 10.10 -9.14
N ASP A 121 1.94 11.32 -9.49
CA ASP A 121 2.38 11.68 -10.84
C ASP A 121 3.63 10.90 -11.26
N GLU A 122 4.60 10.75 -10.36
CA GLU A 122 5.79 9.95 -10.64
C GLU A 122 5.46 8.48 -10.88
N ILE A 123 4.53 7.90 -10.11
CA ILE A 123 4.08 6.51 -10.32
C ILE A 123 3.43 6.38 -11.70
N ILE A 124 2.56 7.31 -12.08
CA ILE A 124 1.91 7.34 -13.39
C ILE A 124 2.97 7.38 -14.50
N GLU A 125 3.93 8.29 -14.43
CA GLU A 125 5.00 8.42 -15.43
C GLU A 125 5.91 7.18 -15.48
N CYS A 126 6.33 6.67 -14.32
CA CYS A 126 7.16 5.47 -14.26
C CYS A 126 6.43 4.23 -14.79
N SER A 127 5.10 4.15 -14.60
CA SER A 127 4.29 3.03 -15.07
C SER A 127 4.19 2.92 -16.60
N LYS A 128 4.46 4.02 -17.32
CA LYS A 128 4.51 4.06 -18.80
C LYS A 128 5.80 3.48 -19.38
N LYS A 129 6.86 3.35 -18.57
CA LYS A 129 8.17 2.84 -19.01
C LYS A 129 8.12 1.34 -19.37
N ALA A 130 9.16 0.82 -20.02
CA ALA A 130 9.27 -0.62 -20.23
C ALA A 130 9.36 -1.39 -18.89
N LYS A 131 8.77 -2.60 -18.80
CA LYS A 131 8.82 -3.45 -17.60
C LYS A 131 10.26 -3.82 -17.19
N SER A 132 11.18 -3.89 -18.15
CA SER A 132 12.61 -4.16 -17.92
C SER A 132 13.41 -2.95 -17.44
N SER A 133 12.83 -1.74 -17.44
CA SER A 133 13.56 -0.52 -17.08
C SER A 133 13.80 -0.45 -15.57
N LYS A 134 15.07 -0.31 -15.16
CA LYS A 134 15.44 -0.07 -13.75
C LYS A 134 14.84 1.23 -13.21
N THR A 135 14.62 2.22 -14.08
CA THR A 135 14.00 3.51 -13.73
C THR A 135 12.47 3.46 -13.67
N ARG A 136 11.86 2.27 -13.84
CA ARG A 136 10.44 2.05 -13.57
C ARG A 136 10.14 2.06 -12.07
N PHE A 137 11.15 1.84 -11.22
CA PHE A 137 11.01 1.81 -9.76
C PHE A 137 9.83 0.94 -9.29
N ASN A 138 9.60 -0.18 -9.99
CA ASN A 138 8.52 -1.12 -9.71
C ASN A 138 7.08 -0.55 -9.84
N CYS A 139 6.89 0.59 -10.50
CA CYS A 139 5.57 1.16 -10.80
C CYS A 139 4.94 0.39 -11.97
N ASN A 140 3.95 -0.46 -11.72
CA ASN A 140 3.34 -1.35 -12.70
C ASN A 140 2.12 -0.79 -13.40
N SER A 141 1.35 0.07 -12.73
CA SER A 141 0.17 0.74 -13.27
C SER A 141 -0.03 2.10 -12.61
N ALA A 142 -0.95 2.91 -13.14
CA ALA A 142 -1.42 4.10 -12.44
C ALA A 142 -2.14 3.70 -11.13
N PRO A 143 -2.05 4.52 -10.07
CA PRO A 143 -2.85 4.32 -8.86
C PRO A 143 -4.35 4.44 -9.16
N LEU A 144 -5.16 3.57 -8.58
CA LEU A 144 -6.63 3.60 -8.72
C LEU A 144 -7.22 4.83 -8.01
N PHE A 145 -6.73 5.11 -6.81
CA PHE A 145 -7.19 6.22 -5.97
C PHE A 145 -6.23 7.41 -6.06
N ALA A 146 -6.05 7.96 -7.26
CA ALA A 146 -5.08 9.02 -7.55
C ALA A 146 -5.29 10.32 -6.76
N SER A 147 -6.48 10.55 -6.19
CA SER A 147 -6.75 11.72 -5.32
C SER A 147 -6.07 11.64 -3.95
N VAL A 148 -5.49 10.50 -3.57
CA VAL A 148 -4.82 10.30 -2.28
C VAL A 148 -3.32 10.34 -2.49
N PRO A 149 -2.60 11.27 -1.83
CA PRO A 149 -1.14 11.29 -1.89
C PRO A 149 -0.57 10.01 -1.26
N ILE A 150 0.55 9.54 -1.78
CA ILE A 150 1.19 8.29 -1.33
C ILE A 150 1.55 8.34 0.16
N SER A 151 1.85 9.52 0.71
CA SER A 151 2.07 9.73 2.15
C SER A 151 0.86 9.42 3.04
N LYS A 152 -0.35 9.34 2.48
CA LYS A 152 -1.61 9.00 3.17
C LYS A 152 -2.10 7.58 2.85
N VAL A 153 -1.23 6.76 2.27
CA VAL A 153 -1.45 5.31 2.13
C VAL A 153 -0.84 4.62 3.35
N ILE A 154 -1.69 3.97 4.14
CA ILE A 154 -1.35 3.44 5.46
C ILE A 154 -1.50 1.91 5.47
N PRO A 155 -0.40 1.15 5.61
CA PRO A 155 -0.49 -0.30 5.75
C PRO A 155 -1.16 -0.66 7.07
N ASP A 156 -1.94 -1.73 7.02
CA ASP A 156 -2.57 -2.29 8.19
C ASP A 156 -1.54 -2.69 9.26
N THR A 157 -1.82 -2.27 10.50
CA THR A 157 -0.92 -2.45 11.64
C THR A 157 -0.83 -3.91 12.08
N LEU A 158 -1.92 -4.67 11.96
CA LEU A 158 -1.93 -6.10 12.30
C LEU A 158 -0.97 -6.87 11.38
N HIS A 159 -1.07 -6.69 10.07
CA HIS A 159 -0.17 -7.37 9.12
C HIS A 159 1.29 -6.93 9.27
N LEU A 160 1.53 -5.65 9.58
CA LEU A 160 2.88 -5.16 9.86
C LEU A 160 3.46 -5.82 11.12
N PHE A 161 2.69 -5.87 12.20
CA PHE A 161 3.07 -6.51 13.45
C PHE A 161 3.41 -7.99 13.24
N LEU A 162 2.52 -8.74 12.56
CA LEU A 162 2.75 -10.15 12.26
C LEU A 162 4.06 -10.37 11.51
N ARG A 163 4.38 -9.51 10.53
CA ARG A 163 5.63 -9.63 9.78
C ARG A 163 6.86 -9.31 10.63
N ILE A 164 6.80 -8.29 11.47
CA ILE A 164 7.90 -7.96 12.39
C ILE A 164 8.14 -9.12 13.35
N MET A 165 7.09 -9.65 13.96
CA MET A 165 7.18 -10.77 14.90
C MET A 165 7.74 -12.03 14.25
N ASP A 166 7.28 -12.38 13.04
CA ASP A 166 7.80 -13.50 12.26
C ASP A 166 9.31 -13.38 12.03
N GLN A 167 9.81 -12.19 11.68
CA GLN A 167 11.24 -11.95 11.50
C GLN A 167 12.03 -12.02 12.81
N LEU A 168 11.53 -11.44 13.90
CA LEU A 168 12.20 -11.49 15.20
C LEU A 168 12.29 -12.92 15.73
N VAL A 169 11.21 -13.70 15.64
CA VAL A 169 11.18 -15.11 16.06
C VAL A 169 12.14 -15.94 15.20
N TYR A 170 12.16 -15.72 13.88
CA TYR A 170 13.08 -16.41 12.98
C TYR A 170 14.56 -16.15 13.36
N GLN A 171 14.93 -14.89 13.62
CA GLN A 171 16.29 -14.54 14.03
C GLN A 171 16.64 -15.14 15.40
N LEU A 172 15.70 -15.14 16.35
CA LEU A 172 15.89 -15.77 17.65
C LEU A 172 16.14 -17.29 17.50
N MET A 173 15.34 -17.98 16.69
CA MET A 173 15.53 -19.41 16.42
C MET A 173 16.91 -19.70 15.81
N LEU A 174 17.38 -18.88 14.87
CA LEU A 174 18.72 -19.01 14.29
C LEU A 174 19.82 -18.82 15.33
N SER A 175 19.64 -17.91 16.29
CA SER A 175 20.64 -17.65 17.35
C SER A 175 20.72 -18.78 18.39
N VAL A 176 19.59 -19.41 18.72
CA VAL A 176 19.50 -20.46 19.75
C VAL A 176 19.79 -21.86 19.20
N LEU A 177 19.53 -22.10 17.90
CA LEU A 177 19.78 -23.38 17.22
C LEU A 177 20.92 -23.25 16.20
N PRO A 178 22.18 -23.03 16.63
CA PRO A 178 23.33 -22.78 15.74
C PRO A 178 23.61 -23.94 14.77
N LYS A 179 23.02 -25.13 14.98
CA LYS A 179 23.20 -26.31 14.14
C LYS A 179 22.22 -26.43 12.95
N ILE A 180 21.17 -25.61 12.87
CA ILE A 180 20.23 -25.63 11.72
C ILE A 180 20.71 -24.71 10.57
N ALA A 181 21.61 -23.75 10.86
CA ALA A 181 22.11 -22.76 9.90
C ALA A 181 22.93 -23.33 8.71
N LYS A 182 23.26 -24.64 8.69
CA LYS A 182 23.92 -25.28 7.54
C LYS A 182 22.97 -25.88 6.50
N ARG A 183 21.65 -25.95 6.77
CA ARG A 183 20.67 -26.31 5.75
C ARG A 183 20.15 -25.04 5.09
N ARG A 184 20.83 -24.65 4.00
CA ARG A 184 20.41 -23.61 3.05
C ARG A 184 18.90 -23.72 2.78
N ILE A 185 18.15 -22.74 3.22
CA ILE A 185 16.86 -22.40 2.61
C ILE A 185 17.14 -21.10 1.83
N PRO A 186 16.91 -21.07 0.51
CA PRO A 186 17.25 -19.91 -0.31
C PRO A 186 16.43 -18.68 0.10
N PRO A 187 16.97 -17.46 -0.08
CA PRO A 187 16.23 -16.24 0.16
C PRO A 187 15.09 -16.14 -0.86
N ILE A 188 13.86 -15.94 -0.37
CA ILE A 188 12.68 -15.61 -1.16
C ILE A 188 12.63 -14.09 -1.37
#